data_AF-A0A6P3I934-F1
#
_entry.id   AF-A0A6P3I934-F1
#
_cell.length_a   1.000
_cell.length_b   1.000
_cell.length_c   1.000
_cell.angle_alpha   90.00
_cell.angle_beta   90.00
_cell.angle_gamma   90.00
#
_symmetry.space_group_name_H-M   'P 1'
#
loop_
_entity.id
_entity.type
_entity.pdbx_description
1 polymer ?
#
loop_
_entity_poly.entity_id
_entity_poly.type
_entity_poly.pdbx_seq_one_letter_code
_entity_poly.pdbx_strand_id
1 'polypeptide(L)'
;MVFLSAPLWLRNRITDRYWRVQEVLKHARVIRTFAGRCGRDIQLVLKHFYVFSFQLWINRITAASQEHGLKYPAFILNLIKCQVELNRKVLADLAIYEPKTFKSLAALSKRRREEGFVAALGDGKEPEGIFSRVAQHH
;
A
#
# COMPACT_ATOMS: atom_id res chain seq x y z
N MET A 1 -24.65 8.97 37.78
CA MET A 1 -25.85 8.21 37.37
C MET A 1 -25.56 6.74 37.60
N VAL A 2 -25.95 6.24 38.78
CA VAL A 2 -25.69 4.88 39.25
C VAL A 2 -26.73 3.93 38.63
N PHE A 3 -26.30 2.94 37.87
CA PHE A 3 -27.17 1.92 37.26
C PHE A 3 -26.93 0.58 37.96
N LEU A 4 -27.78 0.23 38.93
CA LEU A 4 -27.68 -1.00 39.74
C LEU A 4 -28.69 -2.10 39.34
N SER A 5 -29.15 -2.15 38.09
CA SER A 5 -30.02 -3.24 37.63
C SER A 5 -29.79 -3.65 36.17
N ALA A 6 -29.63 -4.96 35.94
CA ALA A 6 -29.47 -5.60 34.63
C ALA A 6 -30.55 -5.26 33.58
N PRO A 7 -31.85 -5.10 33.91
CA PRO A 7 -32.86 -4.75 32.90
C PRO A 7 -32.75 -3.33 32.34
N LEU A 8 -32.08 -2.39 33.03
CA LEU A 8 -31.78 -1.06 32.47
C LEU A 8 -30.63 -1.09 31.45
N TRP A 9 -29.81 -2.14 31.45
CA TRP A 9 -28.71 -2.31 30.49
C TRP A 9 -29.23 -2.61 29.07
N LEU A 10 -30.42 -3.22 28.95
CA LEU A 10 -31.06 -3.49 27.66
C LEU A 10 -31.54 -2.20 26.94
N ARG A 11 -31.70 -1.08 27.66
CA ARG A 11 -32.29 0.18 27.15
C ARG A 11 -31.28 1.25 26.73
N ASN A 12 -29.97 1.04 26.93
CA ASN A 12 -28.95 2.11 26.84
C ASN A 12 -28.11 2.15 25.55
N ARG A 13 -28.54 1.54 24.44
CA ARG A 13 -27.70 1.45 23.21
C ARG A 13 -27.78 2.64 22.24
N ILE A 14 -28.69 3.61 22.42
CA ILE A 14 -29.14 4.47 21.29
C ILE A 14 -29.22 5.99 21.59
N THR A 15 -28.91 6.47 22.80
CA THR A 15 -29.15 7.89 23.14
C THR A 15 -28.25 8.89 22.38
N ASP A 16 -26.99 8.53 22.10
CA ASP A 16 -26.01 9.47 21.50
C ASP A 16 -25.82 9.33 19.98
N ARG A 17 -26.53 8.40 19.34
CA ARG A 17 -26.34 8.13 17.91
C ARG A 17 -26.73 9.34 17.06
N TYR A 18 -27.80 10.04 17.45
CA TYR A 18 -28.32 11.20 16.74
C TYR A 18 -27.27 12.33 16.66
N TRP A 19 -26.65 12.66 17.79
CA TRP A 19 -25.65 13.73 17.87
C TRP A 19 -24.37 13.39 17.11
N ARG A 20 -23.89 12.14 17.18
CA ARG A 20 -22.74 11.68 16.37
C ARG A 20 -23.01 11.78 14.87
N VAL A 21 -24.21 11.42 14.43
CA VAL A 21 -24.59 11.55 13.01
C VAL A 21 -24.68 13.03 12.61
N GLN A 22 -25.30 13.87 13.44
CA GLN A 22 -25.37 15.32 13.21
C GLN A 22 -23.99 15.97 13.10
N GLU A 23 -23.03 15.57 13.94
CA GLU A 23 -21.67 16.11 13.95
C GLU A 23 -20.91 15.81 12.64
N VAL A 24 -21.08 14.60 12.10
CA VAL A 24 -20.59 14.22 10.77
C VAL A 24 -21.30 15.01 9.66
N LEU A 25 -22.63 15.19 9.76
CA LEU A 25 -23.42 15.91 8.76
C LEU A 25 -23.18 17.43 8.74
N LYS A 26 -22.76 18.04 9.86
CA LYS A 26 -22.41 19.48 9.94
C LYS A 26 -21.30 19.84 8.94
N HIS A 27 -20.32 18.96 8.76
CA HIS A 27 -19.20 19.15 7.84
C HIS A 27 -19.54 18.76 6.39
N ALA A 28 -20.60 17.96 6.19
CA ALA A 28 -21.03 17.47 4.87
C ALA A 28 -22.06 18.37 4.16
N ARG A 29 -22.40 19.53 4.74
CA ARG A 29 -23.50 20.41 4.29
C ARG A 29 -23.35 20.96 2.86
N VAL A 30 -22.13 20.92 2.30
CA VAL A 30 -21.81 21.35 0.93
C VAL A 30 -22.12 20.26 -0.12
N ILE A 31 -22.24 18.99 0.27
CA ILE A 31 -22.47 17.87 -0.66
C ILE A 31 -23.97 17.80 -1.01
N ARG A 32 -24.35 18.39 -2.14
CA ARG A 32 -25.74 18.59 -2.58
C ARG A 32 -26.36 17.35 -3.26
N THR A 33 -26.28 16.16 -2.65
CA THR A 33 -26.95 14.95 -3.16
C THR A 33 -27.74 14.20 -2.09
N PHE A 34 -28.79 13.49 -2.51
CA PHE A 34 -29.71 12.69 -1.69
C PHE A 34 -29.01 11.65 -0.77
N ALA A 35 -27.76 11.30 -1.10
CA ALA A 35 -26.89 10.37 -0.37
C ALA A 35 -26.33 10.91 0.95
N GLY A 36 -26.39 12.23 1.21
CA GLY A 36 -25.91 12.85 2.46
C GLY A 36 -26.69 12.47 3.73
N ARG A 37 -27.55 11.46 3.72
CA ARG A 37 -28.33 11.00 4.89
C ARG A 37 -27.81 9.71 5.54
N CYS A 38 -26.90 8.97 4.91
CA CYS A 38 -26.41 7.69 5.39
C CYS A 38 -24.89 7.74 5.65
N GLY A 39 -24.45 7.73 6.92
CA GLY A 39 -23.04 7.89 7.31
C GLY A 39 -22.03 6.84 6.80
N ARG A 40 -22.48 5.78 6.08
CA ARG A 40 -21.60 4.78 5.44
C ARG A 40 -20.83 5.34 4.24
N ASP A 41 -21.32 6.41 3.62
CA ASP A 41 -20.79 6.90 2.35
C ASP A 41 -19.48 7.71 2.50
N ILE A 42 -19.23 8.31 3.66
CA ILE A 42 -18.02 9.14 3.89
C ILE A 42 -16.75 8.27 3.98
N GLN A 43 -16.84 7.09 4.59
CA GLN A 43 -15.71 6.15 4.65
C GLN A 43 -15.36 5.56 3.27
N LEU A 44 -16.36 5.41 2.39
CA LEU A 44 -16.15 4.96 1.02
C LEU A 44 -15.34 5.99 0.21
N VAL A 45 -15.61 7.29 0.37
CA VAL A 45 -14.88 8.35 -0.37
C VAL A 45 -13.38 8.31 -0.08
N LEU A 46 -12.97 8.17 1.19
CA LEU A 46 -11.55 8.07 1.56
C LEU A 46 -10.91 6.79 1.01
N LYS A 47 -11.64 5.67 1.04
CA LYS A 47 -11.19 4.39 0.46
C LYS A 47 -11.00 4.51 -1.06
N HIS A 48 -11.92 5.16 -1.76
CA HIS A 48 -11.81 5.41 -3.21
C HIS A 48 -10.59 6.27 -3.55
N PHE A 49 -10.33 7.34 -2.79
CA PHE A 49 -9.17 8.19 -3.01
C PHE A 49 -7.83 7.45 -2.83
N TYR A 50 -7.73 6.63 -1.77
CA TYR A 50 -6.52 5.84 -1.51
C TYR A 50 -6.29 4.79 -2.61
N VAL A 51 -7.34 4.06 -3.01
CA VAL A 51 -7.25 3.06 -4.09
C VAL A 51 -6.85 3.72 -5.41
N PHE A 52 -7.43 4.88 -5.73
CA PHE A 52 -7.07 5.66 -6.92
C PHE A 52 -5.60 6.08 -6.92
N SER A 53 -5.10 6.62 -5.80
CA SER A 53 -3.70 7.03 -5.67
C SER A 53 -2.73 5.85 -5.82
N PHE A 54 -3.09 4.70 -5.23
CA PHE A 54 -2.30 3.48 -5.31
C PHE A 54 -2.19 2.95 -6.75
N GLN A 55 -3.29 2.94 -7.49
CA GLN A 55 -3.31 2.53 -8.91
C GLN A 55 -2.42 3.44 -9.77
N LEU A 56 -2.48 4.75 -9.55
CA LEU A 56 -1.67 5.73 -10.28
C LEU A 56 -0.17 5.50 -10.03
N TRP A 57 0.24 5.25 -8.78
CA TRP A 57 1.64 4.95 -8.46
C TRP A 57 2.11 3.66 -9.14
N ILE A 58 1.29 2.61 -9.15
CA ILE A 58 1.63 1.37 -9.86
C ILE A 58 1.84 1.61 -11.35
N ASN A 59 0.95 2.38 -11.98
CA ASN A 59 1.05 2.67 -13.41
C ASN A 59 2.32 3.45 -13.74
N ARG A 60 2.69 4.44 -12.91
CA ARG A 60 3.95 5.20 -13.05
C ARG A 60 5.18 4.31 -12.91
N ILE A 61 5.23 3.48 -11.87
CA ILE A 61 6.35 2.54 -11.66
C ILE A 61 6.41 1.53 -12.80
N THR A 62 5.26 1.08 -13.32
CA THR A 62 5.19 0.15 -14.44
C THR A 62 5.79 0.77 -15.71
N ALA A 63 5.44 2.01 -16.03
CA ALA A 63 6.04 2.73 -17.15
C ALA A 63 7.56 2.89 -17.00
N ALA A 64 8.02 3.40 -15.85
CA ALA A 64 9.45 3.57 -15.58
C ALA A 64 10.22 2.23 -15.60
N SER A 65 9.61 1.15 -15.10
CA SER A 65 10.21 -0.19 -15.17
C SER A 65 10.34 -0.68 -16.62
N GLN A 66 9.35 -0.39 -17.46
CA GLN A 66 9.36 -0.75 -18.88
C GLN A 66 10.44 -0.01 -19.66
N GLU A 67 10.70 1.26 -19.36
CA GLU A 67 11.83 2.02 -19.93
C GLU A 67 13.19 1.34 -19.64
N HIS A 68 13.29 0.62 -18.52
CA HIS A 68 14.46 -0.17 -18.17
C HIS A 68 14.33 -1.65 -18.57
N GLY A 69 13.33 -2.05 -19.34
CA GLY A 69 13.14 -3.43 -19.82
C GLY A 69 12.71 -4.43 -18.74
N LEU A 70 12.06 -3.96 -17.67
CA LEU A 70 11.53 -4.79 -16.58
C LEU A 70 10.01 -4.69 -16.51
N LYS A 71 9.38 -5.78 -16.04
CA LYS A 71 7.96 -5.78 -15.68
C LYS A 71 7.81 -5.44 -14.20
N TYR A 72 6.81 -4.63 -13.85
CA TYR A 72 6.48 -4.25 -12.46
C TYR A 72 6.50 -5.40 -11.43
N PRO A 73 5.83 -6.55 -11.64
CA PRO A 73 5.83 -7.63 -10.64
C PRO A 73 7.22 -8.21 -10.41
N ALA A 74 8.04 -8.32 -11.46
CA ALA A 74 9.42 -8.76 -11.32
C ALA A 74 10.27 -7.71 -10.58
N PHE A 75 10.08 -6.42 -10.87
CA PHE A 75 10.80 -5.35 -10.20
C PHE A 75 10.55 -5.36 -8.68
N ILE A 76 9.27 -5.35 -8.26
CA ILE A 76 8.90 -5.34 -6.84
C ILE A 76 9.35 -6.61 -6.12
N LEU A 77 9.15 -7.78 -6.73
CA LEU A 77 9.53 -9.06 -6.11
C LEU A 77 11.03 -9.14 -5.83
N ASN A 78 11.87 -8.65 -6.75
CA ASN A 78 13.31 -8.69 -6.57
C ASN A 78 13.81 -7.65 -5.56
N LEU A 79 13.18 -6.48 -5.46
CA LEU A 79 13.47 -5.51 -4.41
C LEU A 79 13.19 -6.07 -3.01
N ILE A 80 12.06 -6.75 -2.84
CA ILE A 80 11.70 -7.43 -1.58
C ILE A 80 12.73 -8.50 -1.24
N LYS A 81 13.18 -9.30 -2.22
CA LYS A 81 14.21 -10.32 -2.02
C LYS A 81 15.58 -9.74 -1.62
N CYS A 82 15.85 -8.49 -1.95
CA CYS A 82 17.05 -7.77 -1.53
C CYS A 82 16.86 -7.01 -0.20
N GLN A 83 15.77 -7.25 0.54
CA GLN A 83 15.42 -6.53 1.77
C GLN A 83 15.30 -5.00 1.58
N VAL A 84 14.96 -4.54 0.38
CA VAL A 84 14.74 -3.11 0.09
C VAL A 84 13.27 -2.78 0.30
N GLU A 85 12.93 -2.32 1.50
CA GLU A 85 11.56 -1.98 1.91
C GLU A 85 11.20 -0.54 1.52
N LEU A 86 10.92 -0.31 0.23
CA LEU A 86 10.48 0.99 -0.26
C LEU A 86 8.97 1.05 -0.52
N ASN A 87 8.34 2.12 -0.03
CA ASN A 87 6.94 2.42 -0.30
C ASN A 87 6.72 2.78 -1.78
N ARG A 88 5.55 2.38 -2.31
CA ARG A 88 5.17 2.65 -3.71
C ARG A 88 5.03 4.13 -4.03
N LYS A 89 4.63 4.95 -3.05
CA LYS A 89 4.62 6.41 -3.20
C LYS A 89 6.04 6.93 -3.48
N VAL A 90 6.99 6.56 -2.63
CA VAL A 90 8.40 6.96 -2.76
C VAL A 90 9.00 6.44 -4.06
N LEU A 91 8.72 5.19 -4.44
CA LEU A 91 9.17 4.64 -5.73
C LEU A 91 8.62 5.42 -6.92
N ALA A 92 7.35 5.83 -6.88
CA ALA A 92 6.74 6.64 -7.93
C ALA A 92 7.34 8.06 -7.98
N ASP A 93 7.67 8.65 -6.82
CA ASP A 93 8.34 9.95 -6.75
C ASP A 93 9.78 9.87 -7.28
N LEU A 94 10.54 8.84 -6.89
CA LEU A 94 11.90 8.59 -7.41
C LEU A 94 11.91 8.36 -8.91
N ALA A 95 10.91 7.66 -9.46
CA ALA A 95 10.80 7.45 -10.90
C ALA A 95 10.64 8.76 -11.69
N ILE A 96 10.03 9.79 -11.08
CA ILE A 96 9.79 11.09 -11.73
C ILE A 96 10.97 12.03 -11.51
N TYR A 97 11.40 12.21 -10.27
CA TYR A 97 12.37 13.25 -9.91
C TYR A 97 13.83 12.78 -9.96
N GLU A 98 14.08 11.48 -9.77
CA GLU A 98 15.41 10.91 -9.59
C GLU A 98 15.67 9.70 -10.51
N PRO A 99 15.75 9.91 -11.85
CA PRO A 99 15.84 8.82 -12.82
C PRO A 99 17.12 7.99 -12.67
N LYS A 100 18.22 8.60 -12.19
CA LYS A 100 19.49 7.90 -11.94
C LYS A 100 19.36 6.88 -10.82
N THR A 101 18.68 7.25 -9.75
CA THR A 101 18.41 6.39 -8.59
C THR A 101 17.43 5.28 -8.97
N PHE A 102 16.39 5.59 -9.75
CA PHE A 102 15.47 4.56 -10.24
C PHE A 102 16.20 3.56 -11.17
N LYS A 103 17.11 4.02 -12.02
CA LYS A 103 17.94 3.16 -12.88
C LYS A 103 18.84 2.21 -12.08
N SER A 104 19.45 2.67 -10.98
CA SER A 104 20.29 1.79 -10.14
C SER A 104 19.46 0.73 -9.43
N LEU A 105 18.26 1.08 -8.93
CA LEU A 105 17.30 0.12 -8.37
C LEU A 105 16.85 -0.92 -9.42
N ALA A 106 16.59 -0.48 -10.66
CA ALA A 106 16.24 -1.38 -11.75
C ALA A 106 17.40 -2.33 -12.10
N ALA A 107 18.64 -1.84 -12.12
CA ALA A 107 19.82 -2.67 -12.35
C ALA A 107 20.02 -3.70 -11.23
N LEU A 108 19.84 -3.30 -9.97
CA LEU A 108 19.88 -4.19 -8.81
C LEU A 108 18.81 -5.28 -8.91
N SER A 109 17.58 -4.90 -9.27
CA SER A 109 16.50 -5.86 -9.50
C SER A 109 16.80 -6.86 -10.62
N LYS A 110 17.47 -6.44 -11.71
CA LYS A 110 17.89 -7.35 -12.79
C LYS A 110 18.92 -8.36 -12.29
N ARG A 111 19.98 -7.88 -11.62
CA ARG A 111 21.02 -8.74 -11.08
C ARG A 111 20.46 -9.79 -10.12
N ARG A 112 19.60 -9.38 -9.18
CA ARG A 112 18.97 -10.33 -8.25
C ARG A 112 18.13 -11.39 -8.96
N ARG A 113 17.47 -11.01 -10.06
CA ARG A 113 16.68 -11.91 -10.89
C ARG A 113 17.55 -12.94 -11.60
N GLU A 114 18.67 -12.51 -12.17
CA GLU A 114 19.65 -13.38 -12.83
C GLU A 114 20.25 -14.39 -11.84
N GLU A 115 20.70 -13.93 -10.67
CA GLU A 115 21.15 -14.82 -9.59
C GLU A 115 20.09 -15.84 -9.18
N GLY A 116 18.82 -15.43 -9.14
CA GLY A 116 17.70 -16.33 -8.85
C GLY A 116 17.48 -17.40 -9.94
N PHE A 117 17.72 -17.08 -11.21
CA PHE A 117 17.66 -18.06 -12.29
C PHE A 117 18.82 -19.03 -12.25
N VAL A 118 20.04 -18.53 -12.02
CA VAL A 118 21.24 -19.39 -11.89
C VAL A 118 21.07 -20.36 -10.74
N ALA A 119 20.64 -19.88 -9.57
CA ALA A 119 20.40 -20.73 -8.40
C ALA A 119 19.30 -21.78 -8.64
N ALA A 120 18.29 -21.48 -9.46
CA ALA A 120 17.22 -22.42 -9.79
C ALA A 120 17.62 -23.48 -10.83
N LEU A 121 18.59 -23.17 -11.69
CA LEU A 121 19.11 -24.09 -12.70
C LEU A 121 20.22 -25.00 -12.15
N GLY A 122 20.93 -24.55 -11.11
CA GLY A 122 22.04 -25.31 -10.51
C GLY A 122 21.59 -26.46 -9.60
N ASP A 123 22.51 -27.38 -9.34
CA ASP A 123 22.30 -28.56 -8.47
C ASP A 123 22.32 -28.23 -6.96
N GLY A 124 22.28 -26.94 -6.59
CA GLY A 124 22.38 -26.48 -5.19
C GLY A 124 23.77 -26.59 -4.54
N LYS A 125 24.78 -27.05 -5.28
CA LYS A 125 26.18 -27.12 -4.81
C LYS A 125 26.90 -25.78 -4.87
N GLU A 126 26.45 -24.89 -5.75
CA GLU A 126 27.04 -23.57 -5.93
C GLU A 126 26.69 -22.66 -4.75
N PRO A 127 27.61 -21.77 -4.33
CA PRO A 127 27.34 -20.84 -3.26
C PRO A 127 26.26 -19.83 -3.65
N GLU A 128 25.55 -19.31 -2.66
CA GLU A 128 24.59 -18.24 -2.88
C GLU A 128 25.23 -17.00 -3.52
N GLY A 129 24.48 -16.41 -4.46
CA GLY A 129 24.80 -15.14 -5.10
C GLY A 129 25.03 -14.00 -4.09
N ILE A 130 25.67 -12.92 -4.55
CA ILE A 130 26.09 -11.84 -3.67
C ILE A 130 24.87 -11.08 -3.15
N PHE A 131 23.90 -10.77 -4.02
CA PHE A 131 22.68 -10.05 -3.65
C PHE A 131 21.57 -10.96 -3.10
N SER A 132 21.77 -12.29 -3.11
CA SER A 132 20.84 -13.24 -2.50
C SER A 132 21.05 -13.46 -1.01
N ARG A 133 22.21 -13.05 -0.47
CA ARG A 133 22.52 -13.17 0.95
C ARG A 133 21.63 -12.22 1.75
N VAL A 134 20.98 -12.76 2.77
CA VAL A 134 20.01 -12.05 3.61
C VAL A 134 20.64 -11.72 4.96
N ALA A 135 20.55 -10.48 5.40
CA ALA A 135 20.96 -10.09 6.74
C ALA A 135 19.97 -10.66 7.77
N GLN A 136 20.47 -11.45 8.71
CA GLN A 136 19.68 -12.02 9.79
C GLN A 136 19.65 -11.06 10.98
N HIS A 137 18.47 -10.83 11.53
CA HIS A 137 18.28 -10.05 12.76
C HIS A 137 17.83 -11.02 13.86
N HIS A 138 18.65 -11.18 14.89
CA HIS A 138 18.38 -12.00 16.08
C HIS A 138 18.04 -11.11 17.27
#